data_AF-A0A1F5CBS9-F1
#
_entry.id   AF-A0A1F5CBS9-F1
#
_cell.length_a   1.000
_cell.length_b   1.000
_cell.length_c   1.000
_cell.angle_alpha   90.00
_cell.angle_beta   90.00
_cell.angle_gamma   90.00
#
_symmetry.space_group_name_H-M   'P 1'
#
loop_
_entity.id
_entity.type
_entity.pdbx_description
1 polymer ?
#
loop_
_entity_poly.entity_id
_entity_poly.type
_entity_poly.pdbx_seq_one_letter_code
_entity_poly.pdbx_strand_id
1 'polypeptide(L)' 'MNDEQEKQHAPEIEALIKIAFEKGVDAAIKAAREKNDPHMLDDFHDALIDRFYQELVRIGKIK' A
#
# COMPACT_ATOMS: atom_id res chain seq x y z
N MET A 1 -15.33 -21.05 -11.73
CA MET A 1 -15.10 -20.19 -10.55
C MET A 1 -13.99 -19.26 -11.00
N ASN A 2 -14.34 -18.01 -11.31
CA ASN A 2 -13.47 -17.07 -12.02
C ASN A 2 -12.53 -16.40 -11.01
N ASP A 3 -11.44 -17.08 -10.67
CA ASP A 3 -10.37 -16.58 -9.81
C ASP A 3 -9.26 -15.90 -10.63
N GLU A 4 -9.59 -14.89 -11.45
CA GLU A 4 -8.59 -14.28 -12.36
C GLU A 4 -8.64 -12.74 -12.46
N GLN A 5 -9.42 -12.04 -11.62
CA GLN A 5 -9.53 -10.57 -11.73
C GLN A 5 -9.04 -9.78 -10.49
N GLU A 6 -8.62 -10.45 -9.41
CA GLU A 6 -8.29 -9.78 -8.13
C GLU A 6 -6.77 -9.51 -7.91
N LYS A 7 -5.91 -9.77 -8.91
CA LYS A 7 -4.44 -9.78 -8.75
C LYS A 7 -3.67 -8.75 -9.59
N GLN A 8 -4.31 -7.75 -10.19
CA GLN A 8 -3.58 -6.84 -11.10
C GLN A 8 -2.80 -5.72 -10.39
N HIS A 9 -3.10 -5.37 -9.14
CA HIS A 9 -2.38 -4.29 -8.42
C HIS A 9 -1.69 -4.73 -7.11
N ALA A 10 -2.02 -5.92 -6.59
CA ALA A 10 -1.48 -6.43 -5.31
C ALA A 10 0.06 -6.40 -5.19
N PRO A 11 0.86 -6.89 -6.18
CA PRO A 11 2.32 -6.96 -6.00
C PRO A 11 2.98 -5.59 -6.03
N GLU A 12 2.42 -4.63 -6.76
CA GLU A 12 2.97 -3.27 -6.84
C GLU A 12 2.67 -2.48 -5.57
N ILE A 13 1.45 -2.63 -5.04
CA ILE A 13 1.03 -2.04 -3.78
C ILE A 13 1.84 -2.63 -2.63
N GLU A 14 2.07 -3.95 -2.58
CA GLU A 14 2.93 -4.58 -1.57
C GLU A 14 4.37 -4.07 -1.64
N ALA A 15 4.92 -3.86 -2.84
CA ALA A 15 6.26 -3.28 -2.99
C ALA A 15 6.32 -1.85 -2.46
N LEU A 16 5.30 -1.02 -2.74
CA LEU A 16 5.20 0.34 -2.21
C LEU A 16 5.05 0.36 -0.68
N ILE A 17 4.23 -0.54 -0.12
CA ILE A 17 4.06 -0.69 1.32
C ILE A 17 5.40 -1.08 1.95
N LYS A 18 6.11 -2.04 1.37
CA LYS A 18 7.43 -2.44 1.86
C LYS A 18 8.42 -1.27 1.83
N ILE A 19 8.45 -0.48 0.76
CA ILE A 19 9.25 0.75 0.69
C ILE A 19 8.83 1.74 1.78
N ALA A 20 7.53 1.88 2.05
CA ALA A 20 7.02 2.78 3.08
C ALA A 20 7.49 2.36 4.48
N PHE A 21 7.52 1.05 4.76
CA PHE A 21 8.00 0.51 6.04
C PHE A 21 9.53 0.52 6.16
N GLU A 22 10.27 0.30 5.07
CA GLU A 22 11.75 0.26 5.11
C GLU A 22 12.41 1.64 4.97
N LYS A 23 11.89 2.48 4.08
CA LYS A 23 12.49 3.78 3.69
C LYS A 23 11.62 4.99 4.07
N GLY A 24 10.39 4.77 4.50
CA GLY A 24 9.44 5.83 4.82
C GLY A 24 8.44 6.11 3.69
N VAL A 25 7.29 6.67 4.06
CA VAL A 25 6.15 6.93 3.16
C VAL A 25 6.52 7.84 1.99
N ASP A 26 7.40 8.83 2.20
CA ASP A 26 7.90 9.73 1.14
C ASP A 26 8.57 8.98 -0.02
N ALA A 27 9.38 7.96 0.30
CA ALA A 27 10.07 7.14 -0.70
C ALA A 27 9.07 6.27 -1.49
N ALA A 28 8.02 5.78 -0.83
CA ALA A 28 6.97 5.01 -1.47
C ALA A 28 6.11 5.90 -2.39
N ILE A 29 5.73 7.10 -1.95
CA ILE A 29 4.99 8.07 -2.77
C ILE A 29 5.81 8.46 -4.00
N LYS A 30 7.12 8.64 -3.86
CA LYS A 30 8.00 8.93 -5.00
C LYS A 30 8.00 7.78 -6.01
N ALA A 31 8.14 6.54 -5.54
CA ALA A 31 8.10 5.34 -6.39
C ALA A 31 6.73 5.15 -7.08
N ALA A 32 5.63 5.46 -6.38
CA ALA A 32 4.28 5.44 -6.96
C ALA A 32 4.11 6.54 -8.02
N ARG A 33 4.64 7.74 -7.79
CA ARG A 33 4.61 8.83 -8.78
C ARG A 33 5.42 8.52 -10.03
N GLU A 34 6.53 7.80 -9.90
CA GLU A 34 7.32 7.36 -11.07
C GLU A 34 6.55 6.38 -11.97
N LYS A 35 5.58 5.65 -11.43
CA LYS A 35 4.69 4.77 -12.19
C LYS A 35 3.66 5.53 -13.04
N ASN A 36 3.47 6.83 -12.79
CA ASN A 36 2.56 7.71 -13.53
C ASN A 36 1.11 7.20 -13.62
N ASP A 37 0.69 6.39 -12.64
CA ASP A 37 -0.64 5.82 -12.58
C ASP A 37 -1.44 6.48 -11.44
N PRO A 38 -2.47 7.28 -11.75
CA PRO A 38 -3.23 7.98 -10.73
C PRO A 38 -4.10 7.05 -9.87
N HIS A 39 -4.52 5.89 -10.38
CA HIS A 39 -5.29 4.90 -9.61
C HIS A 39 -4.41 4.16 -8.61
N MET A 40 -3.16 3.91 -8.98
CA MET A 40 -2.20 3.22 -8.14
C MET A 40 -1.84 4.01 -6.86
N LEU A 41 -1.89 5.34 -6.89
CA LEU A 41 -1.69 6.15 -5.69
C LEU A 41 -2.87 6.04 -4.71
N ASP A 42 -4.09 5.97 -5.24
CA ASP A 42 -5.33 5.85 -4.47
C ASP A 42 -5.41 4.47 -3.80
N ASP A 43 -5.20 3.41 -4.58
CA ASP A 43 -5.10 2.04 -4.09
C ASP A 43 -3.96 1.89 -3.06
N PHE A 44 -2.83 2.56 -3.28
CA PHE A 44 -1.71 2.53 -2.35
C PHE A 44 -2.06 3.23 -1.05
N HIS A 45 -2.72 4.38 -1.12
CA HIS A 45 -3.15 5.12 0.05
C HIS A 45 -4.13 4.28 0.89
N ASP A 46 -5.14 3.68 0.29
CA ASP A 46 -6.12 2.84 0.98
C ASP A 46 -5.47 1.61 1.62
N ALA A 47 -4.63 0.89 0.86
CA ALA A 47 -3.94 -0.30 1.38
C ALA A 47 -2.91 0.03 2.47
N LEU A 48 -2.20 1.16 2.35
CA LEU A 48 -1.25 1.62 3.36
C LEU A 48 -1.98 1.96 4.66
N ILE A 49 -3.08 2.72 4.59
CA ILE A 49 -3.86 3.09 5.77
C ILE A 49 -4.46 1.86 6.44
N ASP A 50 -5.01 0.90 5.70
CA ASP A 50 -5.56 -0.33 6.28
C ASP A 50 -4.48 -1.13 7.02
N ARG A 51 -3.31 -1.34 6.40
CA ARG A 51 -2.18 -2.04 7.02
C ARG A 51 -1.63 -1.30 8.23
N PHE A 52 -1.47 0.01 8.16
CA PHE A 52 -1.03 0.83 9.30
C PHE A 52 -2.05 0.78 10.43
N TYR A 53 -3.33 0.88 10.12
CA TYR A 53 -4.41 0.79 11.10
C TYR A 53 -4.39 -0.57 11.80
N GLN A 54 -4.33 -1.68 11.04
CA GLN A 54 -4.22 -3.03 11.60
C GLN A 54 -3.00 -3.19 12.51
N GLU A 55 -1.83 -2.69 12.08
CA GLU A 55 -0.62 -2.77 12.91
C GLU A 55 -0.76 -1.92 14.18
N LEU A 56 -1.30 -0.70 14.08
CA LEU A 56 -1.53 0.19 15.22
C LEU A 56 -2.56 -0.38 16.22
N VAL A 57 -3.60 -1.04 15.75
CA VAL A 57 -4.57 -1.80 16.58
C VAL A 57 -3.85 -2.98 17.26
N ARG A 58 -3.04 -3.73 16.50
CA ARG A 58 -2.29 -4.88 17.01
C ARG A 58 -1.30 -4.50 18.11
N ILE A 59 -0.61 -3.37 17.98
CA ILE A 59 0.30 -2.86 19.01
C ILE A 59 -0.43 -2.06 20.11
N GLY A 60 -1.76 -1.97 20.06
CA GLY A 60 -2.60 -1.34 21.09
C GLY A 60 -2.47 0.18 21.18
N LYS A 61 -2.03 0.85 20.10
CA LYS A 61 -1.93 2.33 20.04
C LYS A 61 -3.26 3.00 19.75
N ILE A 62 -4.18 2.29 19.11
CA ILE A 62 -5.55 2.71 18.79
C ILE A 62 -6.52 1.53 19.06
N LYS A 63 -7.80 1.84 19.31
CA LYS A 63 -8.86 0.90 19.70
C LYS A 63 -10.01 0.93 18.72
#